data_AF-A0A396B6Z8-F1
#
_entry.id   AF-A0A396B6Z8-F1
#
_cell.length_a   1.000
_cell.length_b   1.000
_cell.length_c   1.000
_cell.angle_alpha   90.00
_cell.angle_beta   90.00
_cell.angle_gamma   90.00
#
_symmetry.space_group_name_H-M   'P 1'
#
loop_
_entity.id
_entity.type
_entity.pdbx_description
1 polymer ?
#
loop_
_entity_poly.entity_id
_entity_poly.type
_entity_poly.pdbx_seq_one_letter_code
_entity_poly.pdbx_strand_id
1 'polypeptide(L)'
;MKKRISLLSLCLGLFIAACTDSSGFEDLQNFSEKEVMPRAAGDGIYDVLGYGYDITSDYLGEASVRQPVLDVEAFIRDNKGRFDNPFIGTIEQKVTAGEDAWSFLQQTISNTNFSGSVAAMGKSDTSKGFFSGSITTGFKSDSKYSYSSKYSFARAEVIKKQRQYLLYTNAETLSRYLSSNFIADLNKYSADEIVRMYGTHVLTKITVGGSYRAYYKSVIVEEANRTEKMKTVTAGAKYNMKKVGLDANGSWNTTTITETNKKNSNWTCDIKCLGGTTSGTTITLSPNQGPTTTINLGAWTQSVDDTHSRLVDVDWNATYPIYDLVSDPAKKVALKNAVEKYIDSFKLEILELLPLYNYYSSKHINSSYFTEWKGTHFNTDDYQGVTCYLCASQVEGTVPLYEYYSAKYINQSLSSVWRGNQSNTDVYQRITGYIYKSQVLGTVPLYEYYSAKHINHSYSVQWKGLHFNTDDFQKIVGYVFPFED
;
A
#
# COMPACT_ATOMS: atom_id res chain seq x y z
N MET A 1 -15.36 77.43 -19.74
CA MET A 1 -14.09 77.53 -18.97
C MET A 1 -13.66 76.12 -18.59
N LYS A 2 -12.59 75.56 -19.17
CA LYS A 2 -11.23 75.51 -18.57
C LYS A 2 -11.31 74.88 -17.15
N LYS A 3 -10.86 73.66 -16.85
CA LYS A 3 -9.53 73.06 -17.13
C LYS A 3 -9.46 71.55 -16.77
N ARG A 4 -8.76 70.80 -17.64
CA ARG A 4 -7.66 69.82 -17.44
C ARG A 4 -7.94 68.51 -16.66
N ILE A 5 -7.91 67.33 -17.31
CA ILE A 5 -6.77 66.52 -17.84
C ILE A 5 -5.92 65.85 -16.74
N SER A 6 -6.03 64.51 -16.64
CA SER A 6 -4.92 63.53 -16.69
C SER A 6 -5.55 62.12 -16.74
N LEU A 7 -5.66 61.46 -17.90
CA LEU A 7 -4.72 60.44 -18.44
C LEU A 7 -4.34 59.33 -17.44
N LEU A 8 -4.77 58.09 -17.70
CA LEU A 8 -3.86 56.99 -18.06
C LEU A 8 -4.60 55.71 -18.54
N SER A 9 -4.28 55.32 -19.76
CA SER A 9 -3.96 53.95 -20.25
C SER A 9 -4.97 52.79 -20.18
N LEU A 10 -5.55 52.51 -21.34
CA LEU A 10 -5.38 51.26 -22.12
C LEU A 10 -4.97 49.99 -21.34
N CYS A 11 -5.84 48.96 -21.32
CA CYS A 11 -5.45 47.62 -21.75
C CYS A 11 -6.65 46.69 -21.97
N LEU A 12 -6.56 45.99 -23.10
CA LEU A 12 -7.44 45.02 -23.71
C LEU A 12 -7.41 43.71 -22.90
N GLY A 13 -8.56 43.26 -22.38
CA GLY A 13 -8.72 41.95 -21.76
C GLY A 13 -9.27 40.94 -22.76
N LEU A 14 -8.39 40.23 -23.45
CA LEU A 14 -8.69 38.99 -24.18
C LEU A 14 -9.11 37.92 -23.15
N PHE A 15 -10.36 37.48 -23.21
CA PHE A 15 -10.81 36.26 -22.54
C PHE A 15 -10.22 35.06 -23.27
N ILE A 16 -9.16 34.47 -22.70
CA ILE A 16 -8.71 33.12 -23.05
C ILE A 16 -9.55 32.18 -22.18
N ALA A 17 -10.47 31.46 -22.79
CA ALA A 17 -11.11 30.30 -22.18
C ALA A 17 -10.03 29.22 -21.99
N ALA A 18 -9.58 29.03 -20.76
CA ALA A 18 -8.86 27.84 -20.37
C ALA A 18 -9.87 26.70 -20.24
N CYS A 19 -9.95 25.83 -21.26
CA CYS A 19 -10.53 24.52 -21.10
C CYS A 19 -9.66 23.73 -20.13
N THR A 20 -10.08 23.64 -18.88
CA THR A 20 -9.62 22.60 -17.97
C THR A 20 -10.34 21.31 -18.36
N ASP A 21 -9.69 20.49 -19.20
CA ASP A 21 -10.09 19.09 -19.41
C ASP A 21 -9.79 18.31 -18.13
N SER A 22 -10.69 18.39 -17.14
CA SER A 22 -10.66 17.55 -15.94
C SER A 22 -11.41 16.22 -16.13
N SER A 23 -11.94 15.96 -17.32
CA SER A 23 -12.74 14.76 -17.61
C SER A 23 -11.91 13.53 -18.01
N GLY A 24 -10.59 13.66 -18.20
CA GLY A 24 -9.72 12.53 -18.57
C GLY A 24 -9.17 11.71 -17.40
N PHE A 25 -9.39 12.16 -16.15
CA PHE A 25 -8.74 11.59 -14.97
C PHE A 25 -9.60 10.55 -14.24
N GLU A 26 -10.93 10.70 -14.24
CA GLU A 26 -11.85 9.71 -13.63
C GLU A 26 -12.00 8.43 -14.47
N ASP A 27 -11.82 8.53 -15.79
CA ASP A 27 -11.83 7.37 -16.70
C ASP A 27 -10.57 6.48 -16.58
N LEU A 28 -9.50 6.95 -15.91
CA LEU A 28 -8.28 6.14 -15.68
C LEU A 28 -8.48 5.06 -14.61
N GLN A 29 -9.44 5.24 -13.69
CA GLN A 29 -9.64 4.33 -12.56
C GLN A 29 -10.80 3.33 -12.75
N ASN A 30 -11.67 3.54 -13.74
CA ASN A 30 -12.94 2.80 -13.86
C ASN A 30 -12.99 1.69 -14.92
N PHE A 31 -11.85 1.27 -15.49
CA PHE A 31 -11.86 0.05 -16.30
C PHE A 31 -11.81 -1.20 -15.42
N SER A 32 -12.92 -1.93 -15.42
CA SER A 32 -12.98 -3.32 -14.95
C SER A 32 -11.97 -4.16 -15.75
N GLU A 33 -10.82 -4.44 -15.14
CA GLU A 33 -9.92 -5.50 -15.57
C GLU A 33 -10.68 -6.83 -15.45
N LYS A 34 -11.30 -7.29 -16.55
CA LYS A 34 -11.54 -8.73 -16.68
C LYS A 34 -10.18 -9.39 -16.84
N GLU A 35 -9.66 -9.90 -15.73
CA GLU A 35 -8.43 -10.68 -15.63
C GLU A 35 -8.46 -11.84 -16.64
N VAL A 36 -7.68 -11.71 -17.72
CA VAL A 36 -7.39 -12.82 -18.63
C VAL A 36 -5.92 -13.16 -18.42
N MET A 37 -5.67 -14.25 -17.70
CA MET A 37 -4.33 -14.82 -17.56
C MET A 37 -3.67 -14.99 -18.94
N PRO A 38 -2.39 -14.59 -19.11
CA PRO A 38 -1.67 -14.91 -20.33
C PRO A 38 -1.67 -16.42 -20.52
N ARG A 39 -2.18 -16.90 -21.67
CA ARG A 39 -2.28 -18.33 -22.00
C ARG A 39 -0.92 -19.06 -21.94
N ALA A 40 0.19 -18.31 -22.01
CA ALA A 40 1.55 -18.84 -21.94
C ALA A 40 2.09 -19.07 -20.53
N ALA A 41 1.47 -18.53 -19.47
CA ALA A 41 1.94 -18.78 -18.11
C ALA A 41 1.82 -20.28 -17.77
N GLY A 42 2.95 -20.95 -17.54
CA GLY A 42 3.02 -22.41 -17.39
C GLY A 42 2.93 -23.20 -18.71
N ASP A 43 3.34 -22.66 -19.85
CA ASP A 43 3.41 -23.42 -21.10
C ASP A 43 4.58 -24.44 -21.16
N GLY A 44 5.57 -24.29 -20.28
CA GLY A 44 6.78 -25.12 -20.22
C GLY A 44 7.78 -24.89 -21.35
N ILE A 45 7.56 -23.89 -22.21
CA ILE A 45 8.42 -23.56 -23.35
C ILE A 45 9.20 -22.27 -23.07
N TYR A 46 8.49 -21.15 -22.93
CA TYR A 46 9.07 -19.82 -22.67
C TYR A 46 8.36 -19.09 -21.53
N ASP A 47 7.22 -19.60 -21.08
CA ASP A 47 6.36 -19.01 -20.08
C ASP A 47 6.07 -17.54 -20.42
N VAL A 48 6.23 -16.62 -19.46
CA VAL A 48 6.07 -15.18 -19.69
C VAL A 48 7.35 -14.45 -20.14
N LEU A 49 8.37 -15.17 -20.66
CA LEU A 49 9.58 -14.53 -21.21
C LEU A 49 9.23 -13.70 -22.44
N GLY A 50 9.70 -12.45 -22.49
CA GLY A 50 9.42 -11.51 -23.58
C GLY A 50 8.07 -10.80 -23.48
N TYR A 51 7.32 -11.02 -22.40
CA TYR A 51 6.06 -10.34 -22.13
C TYR A 51 6.31 -8.97 -21.49
N GLY A 52 5.34 -8.09 -21.70
CA GLY A 52 5.22 -6.85 -20.98
C GLY A 52 4.96 -7.05 -19.49
N TYR A 53 5.41 -6.11 -18.66
CA TYR A 53 5.20 -6.10 -17.22
C TYR A 53 4.83 -4.70 -16.74
N ASP A 54 3.75 -4.60 -15.97
CA ASP A 54 3.29 -3.37 -15.34
C ASP A 54 3.88 -3.24 -13.92
N ILE A 55 4.87 -2.35 -13.77
CA ILE A 55 5.52 -2.14 -12.47
C ILE A 55 4.68 -1.33 -11.49
N THR A 56 3.47 -0.88 -11.85
CA THR A 56 2.53 -0.24 -10.90
C THR A 56 1.59 -1.25 -10.26
N SER A 57 1.47 -2.45 -10.83
CA SER A 57 0.63 -3.54 -10.32
C SER A 57 1.25 -4.27 -9.12
N ASP A 58 0.55 -5.27 -8.57
CA ASP A 58 1.08 -6.10 -7.48
C ASP A 58 2.40 -6.76 -7.87
N TYR A 59 3.43 -6.67 -7.02
CA TYR A 59 4.74 -7.19 -7.37
C TYR A 59 4.70 -8.72 -7.51
N LEU A 60 4.99 -9.20 -8.74
CA LEU A 60 4.84 -10.59 -9.19
C LEU A 60 3.39 -11.09 -9.22
N GLY A 61 2.41 -10.19 -9.14
CA GLY A 61 1.00 -10.52 -9.31
C GLY A 61 0.69 -11.04 -10.72
N GLU A 62 -0.37 -11.83 -10.84
CA GLU A 62 -0.79 -12.41 -12.11
C GLU A 62 -1.16 -11.35 -13.15
N ALA A 63 -1.90 -10.32 -12.73
CA ALA A 63 -2.29 -9.18 -13.58
C ALA A 63 -1.13 -8.27 -13.99
N SER A 64 0.04 -8.42 -13.35
CA SER A 64 1.22 -7.58 -13.62
C SER A 64 1.92 -7.97 -14.92
N VAL A 65 1.70 -9.20 -15.42
CA VAL A 65 2.17 -9.62 -16.75
C VAL A 65 1.13 -9.19 -17.79
N ARG A 66 1.60 -8.53 -18.84
CA ARG A 66 0.78 -7.93 -19.90
C ARG A 66 0.99 -8.68 -21.23
N GLN A 67 0.76 -8.04 -22.37
CA GLN A 67 0.83 -8.68 -23.69
C GLN A 67 2.29 -9.00 -24.14
N PRO A 68 2.49 -9.95 -25.08
CA PRO A 68 3.81 -10.29 -25.62
C PRO A 68 4.46 -9.12 -26.39
N VAL A 69 5.65 -8.69 -25.96
CA VAL A 69 6.41 -7.61 -26.61
C VAL A 69 7.46 -8.14 -27.56
N LEU A 70 8.10 -9.27 -27.23
CA LEU A 70 9.15 -9.90 -28.03
C LEU A 70 8.67 -11.15 -28.76
N ASP A 71 9.21 -11.37 -29.96
CA ASP A 71 9.22 -12.65 -30.65
C ASP A 71 10.43 -13.47 -30.16
N VAL A 72 10.23 -14.19 -29.05
CA VAL A 72 11.26 -15.01 -28.41
C VAL A 72 11.72 -16.14 -29.33
N GLU A 73 10.81 -16.75 -30.09
CA GLU A 73 11.14 -17.82 -31.02
C GLU A 73 12.08 -17.34 -32.13
N ALA A 74 11.79 -16.19 -32.75
CA ALA A 74 12.66 -15.59 -33.74
C ALA A 74 14.03 -15.25 -33.15
N PHE A 75 14.07 -14.69 -31.95
CA PHE A 75 15.34 -14.41 -31.26
C PHE A 75 16.17 -15.69 -31.08
N ILE A 76 15.57 -16.78 -30.58
CA ILE A 76 16.28 -18.04 -30.32
C ILE A 76 16.75 -18.68 -31.62
N ARG A 77 15.91 -18.68 -32.66
CA ARG A 77 16.27 -19.22 -33.98
C ARG A 77 17.55 -18.57 -34.50
N ASP A 78 17.65 -17.26 -34.37
CA ASP A 78 18.73 -16.45 -34.95
C ASP A 78 19.93 -16.32 -33.97
N ASN A 79 19.73 -16.63 -32.67
CA ASN A 79 20.73 -16.46 -31.59
C ASN A 79 20.81 -17.70 -30.66
N LYS A 80 20.85 -18.92 -31.21
CA LYS A 80 20.73 -20.20 -30.46
C LYS A 80 21.53 -20.30 -29.15
N GLY A 81 22.72 -19.70 -29.07
CA GLY A 81 23.58 -19.74 -27.88
C GLY A 81 23.27 -18.67 -26.82
N ARG A 82 22.21 -17.88 -26.98
CA ARG A 82 21.84 -16.77 -26.09
C ARG A 82 20.53 -17.00 -25.34
N PHE A 83 20.00 -18.21 -25.37
CA PHE A 83 18.88 -18.62 -24.55
C PHE A 83 19.31 -19.77 -23.66
N ASP A 84 18.91 -19.69 -22.39
CA ASP A 84 19.10 -20.77 -21.43
C ASP A 84 17.84 -20.87 -20.57
N ASN A 85 17.55 -22.09 -20.13
CA ASN A 85 16.39 -22.38 -19.29
C ASN A 85 16.67 -23.39 -18.16
N PRO A 86 17.66 -23.14 -17.29
CA PRO A 86 18.13 -24.14 -16.33
C PRO A 86 17.05 -24.48 -15.30
N PHE A 87 16.98 -25.76 -14.94
CA PHE A 87 16.21 -26.23 -13.79
C PHE A 87 16.90 -25.75 -12.49
N ILE A 88 16.11 -25.23 -11.56
CA ILE A 88 16.60 -24.72 -10.27
C ILE A 88 16.26 -25.69 -9.15
N GLY A 89 14.98 -26.04 -9.00
CA GLY A 89 14.53 -27.03 -8.02
C GLY A 89 14.68 -26.64 -6.56
N THR A 90 14.78 -25.36 -6.19
CA THR A 90 14.95 -24.93 -4.78
C THR A 90 13.65 -24.43 -4.15
N ILE A 91 13.54 -24.55 -2.83
CA ILE A 91 12.48 -23.91 -2.06
C ILE A 91 13.09 -22.86 -1.12
N GLU A 92 12.46 -21.71 -1.01
CA GLU A 92 12.88 -20.62 -0.14
C GLU A 92 11.68 -20.00 0.57
N GLN A 93 11.94 -19.28 1.65
CA GLN A 93 10.93 -18.48 2.33
C GLN A 93 11.48 -17.10 2.65
N LYS A 94 10.67 -16.07 2.42
CA LYS A 94 11.06 -14.67 2.61
C LYS A 94 9.91 -13.84 3.20
N VAL A 95 10.24 -12.73 3.84
CA VAL A 95 9.26 -11.76 4.32
C VAL A 95 9.74 -10.36 3.96
N THR A 96 8.87 -9.57 3.34
CA THR A 96 9.05 -8.13 3.17
C THR A 96 8.04 -7.43 4.07
N ALA A 97 8.46 -6.43 4.85
CA ALA A 97 7.58 -5.73 5.79
C ALA A 97 7.90 -4.25 5.84
N GLY A 98 6.91 -3.43 6.20
CA GLY A 98 7.05 -1.99 6.44
C GLY A 98 6.14 -1.54 7.58
N GLU A 99 6.57 -0.52 8.31
CA GLU A 99 5.80 0.08 9.41
C GLU A 99 4.54 0.82 8.94
N ASP A 100 4.49 1.15 7.64
CA ASP A 100 3.38 1.70 6.87
C ASP A 100 3.48 1.23 5.39
N ALA A 101 2.49 1.61 4.57
CA ALA A 101 2.42 1.21 3.16
C ALA A 101 3.61 1.74 2.33
N TRP A 102 4.07 2.96 2.62
CA TRP A 102 5.22 3.55 1.93
C TRP A 102 6.49 2.76 2.21
N SER A 103 6.81 2.51 3.48
CA SER A 103 7.97 1.73 3.90
C SER A 103 7.94 0.33 3.30
N PHE A 104 6.77 -0.33 3.23
CA PHE A 104 6.64 -1.64 2.59
C PHE A 104 7.05 -1.60 1.11
N LEU A 105 6.62 -0.59 0.36
CA LEU A 105 7.00 -0.42 -1.04
C LEU A 105 8.50 -0.16 -1.19
N GLN A 106 9.09 0.67 -0.33
CA GLN A 106 10.54 0.91 -0.32
C GLN A 106 11.33 -0.37 -0.03
N GLN A 107 10.86 -1.18 0.92
CA GLN A 107 11.48 -2.47 1.24
C GLN A 107 11.33 -3.45 0.07
N THR A 108 10.21 -3.44 -0.65
CA THR A 108 10.02 -4.25 -1.87
C THR A 108 11.01 -3.84 -2.97
N ILE A 109 11.16 -2.54 -3.22
CA ILE A 109 12.12 -2.00 -4.19
C ILE A 109 13.56 -2.36 -3.81
N SER A 110 13.91 -2.22 -2.53
CA SER A 110 15.25 -2.52 -2.02
C SER A 110 15.56 -4.01 -2.09
N ASN A 111 14.67 -4.87 -1.59
CA ASN A 111 14.87 -6.32 -1.54
C ASN A 111 14.99 -6.97 -2.91
N THR A 112 14.46 -6.32 -3.95
CA THR A 112 14.53 -6.79 -5.33
C THR A 112 15.68 -6.16 -6.12
N ASN A 113 16.45 -5.23 -5.53
CA ASN A 113 17.48 -4.45 -6.20
C ASN A 113 16.98 -3.62 -7.40
N PHE A 114 15.69 -3.28 -7.46
CA PHE A 114 15.09 -2.57 -8.60
C PHE A 114 15.78 -1.22 -8.88
N SER A 115 15.98 -0.39 -7.86
CA SER A 115 16.56 0.96 -8.02
C SER A 115 18.00 1.00 -8.55
N GLY A 116 18.75 -0.09 -8.37
CA GLY A 116 20.14 -0.21 -8.83
C GLY A 116 20.29 -0.87 -10.20
N SER A 117 19.18 -1.17 -10.86
CA SER A 117 19.15 -2.07 -12.01
C SER A 117 18.96 -1.36 -13.35
N VAL A 118 19.01 -2.15 -14.43
CA VAL A 118 18.71 -1.70 -15.80
C VAL A 118 17.24 -1.28 -15.96
N ALA A 119 16.33 -1.88 -15.19
CA ALA A 119 14.91 -1.50 -15.18
C ALA A 119 14.65 -0.12 -14.54
N ALA A 120 15.63 0.46 -13.84
CA ALA A 120 15.40 1.71 -13.12
C ALA A 120 15.17 2.91 -14.07
N MET A 121 14.06 3.60 -13.90
CA MET A 121 13.66 4.76 -14.72
C MET A 121 14.24 6.09 -14.20
N GLY A 122 15.57 6.17 -14.09
CA GLY A 122 16.31 7.31 -13.55
C GLY A 122 16.59 7.19 -12.04
N LYS A 123 17.69 7.81 -11.58
CA LYS A 123 18.15 7.67 -10.18
C LYS A 123 17.15 8.34 -9.21
N SER A 124 16.71 7.55 -8.24
CA SER A 124 16.30 7.95 -6.88
C SER A 124 14.96 8.64 -6.64
N ASP A 125 13.98 8.60 -7.54
CA ASP A 125 12.65 9.04 -7.14
C ASP A 125 11.87 7.87 -6.52
N THR A 126 12.12 7.64 -5.23
CA THR A 126 11.36 6.71 -4.41
C THR A 126 9.88 7.08 -4.34
N SER A 127 9.50 8.29 -4.80
CA SER A 127 8.14 8.84 -4.78
C SER A 127 7.26 8.45 -5.97
N LYS A 128 7.72 7.52 -6.80
CA LYS A 128 6.96 6.96 -7.93
C LYS A 128 5.99 5.86 -7.49
N GLY A 129 4.93 5.63 -8.26
CA GLY A 129 3.92 4.57 -8.01
C GLY A 129 4.40 3.14 -8.22
N PHE A 130 5.68 2.85 -8.01
CA PHE A 130 6.26 1.52 -8.18
C PHE A 130 5.63 0.52 -7.20
N PHE A 131 5.16 -0.59 -7.74
CA PHE A 131 4.55 -1.74 -7.08
C PHE A 131 3.38 -1.38 -6.15
N SER A 132 2.77 -0.20 -6.32
CA SER A 132 1.68 0.32 -5.47
C SER A 132 0.46 -0.60 -5.46
N GLY A 133 0.22 -1.34 -6.54
CA GLY A 133 -0.76 -2.42 -6.62
C GLY A 133 -0.59 -3.48 -5.54
N SER A 134 0.63 -3.68 -5.01
CA SER A 134 0.85 -4.61 -3.90
C SER A 134 0.03 -4.19 -2.67
N ILE A 135 -0.13 -2.88 -2.45
CA ILE A 135 -0.98 -2.30 -1.40
C ILE A 135 -2.46 -2.39 -1.80
N THR A 136 -2.82 -1.87 -2.97
CA THR A 136 -4.23 -1.70 -3.34
C THR A 136 -4.93 -3.00 -3.70
N THR A 137 -4.32 -3.84 -4.53
CA THR A 137 -4.91 -5.12 -4.99
C THR A 137 -4.38 -6.31 -4.21
N GLY A 138 -3.10 -6.29 -3.82
CA GLY A 138 -2.46 -7.35 -3.02
C GLY A 138 -3.05 -7.43 -1.61
N PHE A 139 -2.86 -6.38 -0.80
CA PHE A 139 -3.45 -6.24 0.54
C PHE A 139 -4.93 -5.82 0.56
N LYS A 140 -5.59 -5.72 -0.62
CA LYS A 140 -6.99 -5.27 -0.76
C LYS A 140 -7.26 -3.96 0.00
N SER A 141 -6.37 -2.98 -0.18
CA SER A 141 -6.41 -1.69 0.51
C SER A 141 -6.53 -0.57 -0.51
N ASP A 142 -7.74 -0.32 -1.00
CA ASP A 142 -8.05 0.55 -2.14
C ASP A 142 -8.38 2.01 -1.74
N SER A 143 -8.45 2.32 -0.46
CA SER A 143 -8.75 3.67 0.06
C SER A 143 -7.63 4.23 0.93
N LYS A 144 -7.45 5.56 0.93
CA LYS A 144 -6.45 6.27 1.76
C LYS A 144 -6.48 5.87 3.24
N TYR A 145 -7.66 5.58 3.76
CA TYR A 145 -7.82 5.10 5.13
C TYR A 145 -7.29 3.66 5.30
N SER A 146 -7.65 2.74 4.39
CA SER A 146 -7.22 1.33 4.44
C SER A 146 -5.72 1.09 4.29
N TYR A 147 -4.98 2.06 3.73
CA TYR A 147 -3.51 2.08 3.66
C TYR A 147 -2.85 3.24 4.40
N SER A 148 -3.58 3.88 5.32
CA SER A 148 -3.06 4.96 6.17
C SER A 148 -1.92 4.49 7.07
N SER A 149 -1.22 5.43 7.70
CA SER A 149 -0.12 5.13 8.65
C SER A 149 -0.56 4.38 9.91
N LYS A 150 -1.87 4.17 10.10
CA LYS A 150 -2.46 3.29 11.11
C LYS A 150 -1.99 1.83 10.94
N TYR A 151 -1.84 1.37 9.70
CA TYR A 151 -1.52 -0.01 9.40
C TYR A 151 -0.03 -0.22 9.16
N SER A 152 0.46 -1.37 9.57
CA SER A 152 1.74 -1.94 9.14
C SER A 152 1.48 -3.12 8.21
N PHE A 153 2.41 -3.39 7.31
CA PHE A 153 2.24 -4.36 6.22
C PHE A 153 3.37 -5.37 6.19
N ALA A 154 3.05 -6.64 5.98
CA ALA A 154 4.02 -7.70 5.75
C ALA A 154 3.52 -8.69 4.68
N ARG A 155 4.39 -8.97 3.71
CA ARG A 155 4.20 -10.04 2.74
C ARG A 155 5.14 -11.19 3.05
N ALA A 156 4.59 -12.31 3.49
CA ALA A 156 5.36 -13.53 3.76
C ALA A 156 5.14 -14.55 2.65
N GLU A 157 6.22 -15.16 2.17
CA GLU A 157 6.19 -16.00 0.98
C GLU A 157 6.93 -17.31 1.22
N VAL A 158 6.36 -18.41 0.74
CA VAL A 158 7.05 -19.70 0.53
C VAL A 158 7.07 -19.93 -0.97
N ILE A 159 8.26 -20.07 -1.55
CA ILE A 159 8.49 -20.05 -2.99
C ILE A 159 9.27 -21.29 -3.39
N LYS A 160 8.70 -22.09 -4.29
CA LYS A 160 9.38 -23.16 -5.00
C LYS A 160 9.82 -22.63 -6.36
N LYS A 161 11.13 -22.46 -6.55
CA LYS A 161 11.72 -22.12 -7.86
C LYS A 161 11.88 -23.38 -8.68
N GLN A 162 11.24 -23.41 -9.85
CA GLN A 162 11.24 -24.55 -10.75
C GLN A 162 12.30 -24.38 -11.83
N ARG A 163 12.19 -23.31 -12.62
CA ARG A 163 13.03 -23.06 -13.79
C ARG A 163 13.29 -21.58 -13.97
N GLN A 164 14.47 -21.23 -14.47
CA GLN A 164 14.75 -19.88 -14.95
C GLN A 164 14.66 -19.86 -16.47
N TYR A 165 14.22 -18.75 -17.06
CA TYR A 165 14.28 -18.50 -18.50
C TYR A 165 15.00 -17.17 -18.72
N LEU A 166 15.99 -17.14 -19.61
CA LEU A 166 16.74 -15.91 -19.87
C LEU A 166 17.26 -15.75 -21.29
N LEU A 167 17.37 -14.49 -21.71
CA LEU A 167 18.00 -14.06 -22.96
C LEU A 167 19.32 -13.33 -22.64
N TYR A 168 20.46 -13.92 -22.99
CA TYR A 168 21.79 -13.33 -22.82
C TYR A 168 22.07 -12.27 -23.90
N THR A 169 21.51 -11.08 -23.71
CA THR A 169 21.61 -10.01 -24.70
C THR A 169 21.31 -8.62 -24.13
N ASN A 170 21.31 -7.59 -24.98
CA ASN A 170 21.03 -6.20 -24.64
C ASN A 170 19.78 -5.65 -25.36
N ALA A 171 19.29 -4.50 -24.91
CA ALA A 171 18.13 -3.80 -25.50
C ALA A 171 18.27 -3.56 -27.02
N GLU A 172 19.48 -3.22 -27.49
CA GLU A 172 19.72 -2.96 -28.92
C GLU A 172 19.44 -4.20 -29.77
N THR A 173 19.88 -5.38 -29.34
CA THR A 173 19.60 -6.62 -30.04
C THR A 173 18.12 -6.97 -29.95
N LEU A 174 17.52 -6.86 -28.77
CA LEU A 174 16.11 -7.16 -28.52
C LEU A 174 15.16 -6.30 -29.35
N SER A 175 15.51 -5.03 -29.62
CA SER A 175 14.72 -4.12 -30.45
C SER A 175 14.47 -4.64 -31.89
N ARG A 176 15.26 -5.61 -32.34
CA ARG A 176 15.12 -6.25 -33.67
C ARG A 176 14.17 -7.45 -33.68
N TYR A 177 13.71 -7.88 -32.51
CA TYR A 177 12.85 -9.05 -32.31
C TYR A 177 11.55 -8.66 -31.59
N LEU A 178 11.04 -7.46 -31.84
CA LEU A 178 9.71 -7.08 -31.39
C LEU A 178 8.64 -7.95 -32.09
N SER A 179 7.60 -8.34 -31.36
CA SER A 179 6.50 -9.12 -31.91
C SER A 179 5.76 -8.33 -32.99
N SER A 180 5.24 -9.03 -34.02
CA SER A 180 4.49 -8.39 -35.11
C SER A 180 3.26 -7.63 -34.61
N ASN A 181 2.57 -8.17 -33.59
CA ASN A 181 1.45 -7.51 -32.93
C ASN A 181 1.88 -6.21 -32.23
N PHE A 182 2.97 -6.25 -31.45
CA PHE A 182 3.46 -5.05 -30.78
C PHE A 182 3.89 -3.97 -31.78
N ILE A 183 4.55 -4.34 -32.88
CA ILE A 183 4.90 -3.39 -33.95
C ILE A 183 3.65 -2.79 -34.59
N ALA A 184 2.63 -3.61 -34.90
CA ALA A 184 1.38 -3.12 -35.48
C ALA A 184 0.65 -2.15 -34.53
N ASP A 185 0.59 -2.49 -33.25
CA ASP A 185 -0.05 -1.69 -32.21
C ASP A 185 0.72 -0.38 -31.97
N LEU A 186 2.06 -0.41 -31.93
CA LEU A 186 2.91 0.79 -31.87
C LEU A 186 2.69 1.76 -33.05
N ASN A 187 2.16 1.29 -34.18
CA ASN A 187 1.82 2.12 -35.34
C ASN A 187 0.37 2.62 -35.31
N LYS A 188 -0.49 2.00 -34.51
CA LYS A 188 -1.94 2.24 -34.50
C LYS A 188 -2.39 3.07 -33.30
N TYR A 189 -1.88 2.76 -32.11
CA TYR A 189 -2.37 3.30 -30.85
C TYR A 189 -1.46 4.40 -30.31
N SER A 190 -2.03 5.23 -29.42
CA SER A 190 -1.28 6.24 -28.67
C SER A 190 -0.31 5.60 -27.69
N ALA A 191 0.71 6.36 -27.27
CA ALA A 191 1.66 5.90 -26.27
C ALA A 191 0.99 5.50 -24.95
N ASP A 192 0.00 6.26 -24.47
CA ASP A 192 -0.76 5.90 -23.26
C ASP A 192 -1.53 4.57 -23.42
N GLU A 193 -2.09 4.28 -24.60
CA GLU A 193 -2.75 3.00 -24.87
C GLU A 193 -1.76 1.83 -24.92
N ILE A 194 -0.58 2.04 -25.50
CA ILE A 194 0.49 1.02 -25.51
C ILE A 194 0.90 0.65 -24.08
N VAL A 195 1.07 1.64 -23.19
CA VAL A 195 1.40 1.37 -21.78
C VAL A 195 0.31 0.57 -21.08
N ARG A 196 -0.98 0.86 -21.35
CA ARG A 196 -2.09 0.08 -20.77
C ARG A 196 -2.11 -1.37 -21.27
N MET A 197 -1.82 -1.60 -22.54
CA MET A 197 -1.89 -2.94 -23.16
C MET A 197 -0.67 -3.81 -22.85
N TYR A 198 0.52 -3.22 -22.86
CA TYR A 198 1.81 -3.93 -22.77
C TYR A 198 2.54 -3.65 -21.47
N GLY A 199 2.04 -2.78 -20.61
CA GLY A 199 2.72 -2.38 -19.39
C GLY A 199 3.92 -1.48 -19.68
N THR A 200 4.86 -1.49 -18.74
CA THR A 200 5.93 -0.49 -18.63
C THR A 200 7.32 -1.05 -18.90
N HIS A 201 7.50 -2.36 -18.73
CA HIS A 201 8.78 -3.06 -18.80
C HIS A 201 8.64 -4.36 -19.59
N VAL A 202 9.76 -4.95 -20.01
CA VAL A 202 9.80 -6.21 -20.77
C VAL A 202 10.66 -7.22 -20.04
N LEU A 203 10.07 -8.38 -19.75
CA LEU A 203 10.70 -9.47 -19.00
C LEU A 203 11.70 -10.23 -19.89
N THR A 204 12.99 -10.22 -19.55
CA THR A 204 14.01 -10.96 -20.34
C THR A 204 14.87 -11.91 -19.53
N LYS A 205 14.66 -11.95 -18.21
CA LYS A 205 15.19 -12.96 -17.30
C LYS A 205 14.23 -13.15 -16.12
N ILE A 206 13.58 -14.31 -16.11
CA ILE A 206 12.52 -14.64 -15.15
C ILE A 206 12.79 -15.97 -14.47
N THR A 207 12.28 -16.13 -13.27
CA THR A 207 12.16 -17.45 -12.63
C THR A 207 10.69 -17.79 -12.47
N VAL A 208 10.35 -19.00 -12.86
CA VAL A 208 9.00 -19.55 -12.71
C VAL A 208 8.99 -20.69 -11.70
N GLY A 209 7.82 -20.94 -11.12
CA GLY A 209 7.60 -21.98 -10.13
C GLY A 209 6.28 -21.79 -9.41
N GLY A 210 6.27 -22.01 -8.11
CA GLY A 210 5.07 -21.84 -7.29
C GLY A 210 5.34 -20.99 -6.07
N SER A 211 4.34 -20.24 -5.61
CA SER A 211 4.41 -19.51 -4.35
C SER A 211 3.08 -19.49 -3.61
N TYR A 212 3.16 -19.63 -2.28
CA TYR A 212 2.14 -19.09 -1.39
C TYR A 212 2.59 -17.72 -0.90
N ARG A 213 1.72 -16.72 -1.00
CA ARG A 213 2.00 -15.34 -0.58
C ARG A 213 0.91 -14.85 0.37
N ALA A 214 1.27 -14.65 1.63
CA ALA A 214 0.40 -14.03 2.63
C ALA A 214 0.54 -12.51 2.59
N TYR A 215 -0.57 -11.82 2.33
CA TYR A 215 -0.73 -10.39 2.49
C TYR A 215 -1.30 -10.13 3.88
N TYR A 216 -0.43 -9.85 4.83
CA TYR A 216 -0.76 -9.58 6.24
C TYR A 216 -0.66 -8.09 6.55
N LYS A 217 -1.75 -7.45 6.98
CA LYS A 217 -1.73 -6.08 7.52
C LYS A 217 -2.28 -6.07 8.93
N SER A 218 -1.74 -5.21 9.79
CA SER A 218 -2.15 -5.11 11.19
C SER A 218 -2.04 -3.70 11.73
N VAL A 219 -2.76 -3.46 12.82
CA VAL A 219 -2.65 -2.27 13.65
C VAL A 219 -1.78 -2.60 14.86
N ILE A 220 -0.80 -1.73 15.16
CA ILE A 220 0.15 -1.90 16.27
C ILE A 220 0.14 -0.59 17.07
N VAL A 221 -0.47 -0.62 18.26
CA VAL A 221 -0.75 0.58 19.07
C VAL A 221 0.17 0.77 20.27
N GLU A 222 0.76 -0.30 20.81
CA GLU A 222 1.63 -0.24 21.98
C GLU A 222 3.13 -0.14 21.62
N GLU A 223 3.44 0.36 20.42
CA GLU A 223 4.80 0.47 19.91
C GLU A 223 4.94 1.67 18.96
N ALA A 224 5.89 2.55 19.26
CA ALA A 224 6.19 3.73 18.45
C ALA A 224 7.48 3.55 17.61
N ASN A 225 8.34 2.59 17.96
CA ASN A 225 9.56 2.33 17.23
C ASN A 225 9.25 1.64 15.89
N ARG A 226 9.69 2.25 14.79
CA ARG A 226 9.44 1.76 13.42
C ARG A 226 9.98 0.34 13.19
N THR A 227 11.19 0.06 13.66
CA THR A 227 11.82 -1.27 13.56
C THR A 227 11.05 -2.31 14.34
N GLU A 228 10.55 -1.98 15.54
CA GLU A 228 9.74 -2.91 16.34
C GLU A 228 8.34 -3.11 15.76
N LYS A 229 7.73 -2.09 15.14
CA LYS A 229 6.50 -2.26 14.34
C LYS A 229 6.72 -3.25 13.19
N MET A 230 7.80 -3.08 12.43
CA MET A 230 8.17 -4.00 11.34
C MET A 230 8.38 -5.45 11.84
N LYS A 231 9.08 -5.64 12.96
CA LYS A 231 9.24 -6.97 13.59
C LYS A 231 7.90 -7.56 14.01
N THR A 232 7.00 -6.74 14.55
CA THR A 232 5.69 -7.16 15.04
C THR A 232 4.77 -7.61 13.91
N VAL A 233 4.64 -6.81 12.83
CA VAL A 233 3.84 -7.20 11.66
C VAL A 233 4.45 -8.42 10.95
N THR A 234 5.79 -8.52 10.89
CA THR A 234 6.50 -9.70 10.37
C THR A 234 6.17 -10.95 11.18
N ALA A 235 6.13 -10.86 12.51
CA ALA A 235 5.77 -11.98 13.36
C ALA A 235 4.33 -12.44 13.10
N GLY A 236 3.40 -11.52 12.84
CA GLY A 236 2.02 -11.85 12.48
C GLY A 236 1.90 -12.60 11.16
N ALA A 237 2.61 -12.16 10.12
CA ALA A 237 2.63 -12.86 8.83
C ALA A 237 3.22 -14.29 8.96
N LYS A 238 4.36 -14.42 9.65
CA LYS A 238 5.04 -15.72 9.88
C LYS A 238 4.17 -16.68 10.69
N TYR A 239 3.56 -16.18 11.76
CA TYR A 239 2.71 -16.98 12.64
C TYR A 239 1.50 -17.55 11.90
N ASN A 240 0.87 -16.74 11.06
CA ASN A 240 -0.31 -17.16 10.28
C ASN A 240 0.04 -18.10 9.12
N MET A 241 1.16 -17.88 8.42
CA MET A 241 1.65 -18.83 7.41
C MET A 241 1.96 -20.21 8.03
N LYS A 242 2.69 -20.24 9.15
CA LYS A 242 2.98 -21.48 9.88
C LYS A 242 1.69 -22.20 10.29
N LYS A 243 0.67 -21.47 10.77
CA LYS A 243 -0.62 -22.05 11.20
C LYS A 243 -1.29 -22.90 10.11
N VAL A 244 -1.12 -22.55 8.84
CA VAL A 244 -1.67 -23.29 7.70
C VAL A 244 -0.69 -24.31 7.12
N GLY A 245 0.44 -24.59 7.78
CA GLY A 245 1.45 -25.55 7.32
C GLY A 245 2.51 -24.98 6.37
N LEU A 246 2.56 -23.64 6.21
CA LEU A 246 3.53 -22.97 5.34
C LEU A 246 4.72 -22.44 6.14
N ASP A 247 5.66 -23.34 6.47
CA ASP A 247 6.97 -23.03 7.04
C ASP A 247 7.99 -24.04 6.50
N ALA A 248 8.56 -23.75 5.33
CA ALA A 248 9.40 -24.68 4.58
C ALA A 248 10.66 -25.10 5.34
N ASN A 249 11.21 -24.20 6.15
CA ASN A 249 12.46 -24.44 6.85
C ASN A 249 12.28 -24.59 8.37
N GLY A 250 11.04 -24.58 8.87
CA GLY A 250 10.71 -24.68 10.31
C GLY A 250 11.09 -23.45 11.15
N SER A 251 11.55 -22.35 10.52
CA SER A 251 12.11 -21.19 11.23
C SER A 251 11.06 -20.19 11.71
N TRP A 252 9.79 -20.38 11.35
CA TRP A 252 8.67 -19.54 11.80
C TRP A 252 7.97 -20.09 13.05
N ASN A 253 8.36 -21.30 13.49
CA ASN A 253 7.89 -21.92 14.72
C ASN A 253 8.75 -21.58 15.96
N THR A 254 8.72 -20.33 16.41
CA THR A 254 9.44 -19.91 17.63
C THR A 254 8.53 -19.27 18.67
N THR A 255 8.94 -19.36 19.94
CA THR A 255 8.30 -18.65 21.06
C THR A 255 8.32 -17.14 20.83
N THR A 256 9.44 -16.59 20.34
CA THR A 256 9.58 -15.16 20.04
C THR A 256 8.55 -14.69 19.02
N ILE A 257 8.32 -15.43 17.93
CA ILE A 257 7.29 -15.10 16.94
C ILE A 257 5.89 -15.14 17.57
N THR A 258 5.63 -16.16 18.38
CA THR A 258 4.32 -16.34 19.04
C THR A 258 4.02 -15.19 20.02
N GLU A 259 4.98 -14.79 20.84
CA GLU A 259 4.82 -13.68 21.80
C GLU A 259 4.74 -12.33 21.10
N THR A 260 5.61 -12.08 20.11
CA THR A 260 5.59 -10.82 19.36
C THR A 260 4.28 -10.65 18.58
N ASN A 261 3.72 -11.74 18.03
CA ASN A 261 2.45 -11.68 17.31
C ASN A 261 1.29 -11.17 18.16
N LYS A 262 1.30 -11.36 19.50
CA LYS A 262 0.24 -10.89 20.40
C LYS A 262 0.04 -9.37 20.40
N LYS A 263 1.05 -8.62 19.94
CA LYS A 263 0.99 -7.15 19.80
C LYS A 263 0.25 -6.68 18.55
N ASN A 264 -0.06 -7.58 17.60
CA ASN A 264 -0.86 -7.24 16.44
C ASN A 264 -2.35 -7.20 16.82
N SER A 265 -3.04 -6.15 16.39
CA SER A 265 -4.48 -5.97 16.53
C SER A 265 -5.10 -5.65 15.16
N ASN A 266 -6.43 -5.79 15.02
CA ASN A 266 -7.22 -5.43 13.84
C ASN A 266 -6.55 -5.85 12.52
N TRP A 267 -6.08 -7.10 12.48
CA TRP A 267 -5.28 -7.60 11.38
C TRP A 267 -6.12 -8.41 10.39
N THR A 268 -5.69 -8.42 9.13
CA THR A 268 -6.20 -9.31 8.09
C THR A 268 -5.05 -10.12 7.49
N CYS A 269 -5.35 -11.32 6.98
CA CYS A 269 -4.37 -12.16 6.32
C CYS A 269 -5.02 -12.92 5.16
N ASP A 270 -4.64 -12.58 3.94
CA ASP A 270 -5.04 -13.30 2.73
C ASP A 270 -3.82 -14.02 2.15
N ILE A 271 -3.90 -15.35 2.01
CA ILE A 271 -2.84 -16.17 1.44
C ILE A 271 -3.27 -16.61 0.04
N LYS A 272 -2.55 -16.12 -0.98
CA LYS A 272 -2.79 -16.50 -2.38
C LYS A 272 -1.80 -17.58 -2.82
N CYS A 273 -2.30 -18.61 -3.51
CA CYS A 273 -1.48 -19.63 -4.14
C CYS A 273 -1.33 -19.36 -5.63
N LEU A 274 -0.09 -19.33 -6.11
CA LEU A 274 0.26 -19.19 -7.52
C LEU A 274 1.16 -20.36 -7.91
N GLY A 275 0.81 -21.08 -8.97
CA GLY A 275 1.52 -22.28 -9.40
C GLY A 275 1.27 -23.51 -8.51
N GLY A 276 1.57 -24.68 -9.05
CA GLY A 276 1.16 -25.97 -8.53
C GLY A 276 -0.34 -26.24 -8.73
N THR A 277 -0.78 -27.40 -8.24
CA THR A 277 -2.17 -27.89 -8.40
C THR A 277 -3.23 -27.08 -7.66
N THR A 278 -2.81 -26.20 -6.74
CA THR A 278 -3.70 -25.33 -5.94
C THR A 278 -3.65 -23.86 -6.39
N SER A 279 -3.06 -23.58 -7.56
CA SER A 279 -3.01 -22.23 -8.13
C SER A 279 -4.41 -21.62 -8.23
N GLY A 280 -4.53 -20.34 -7.88
CA GLY A 280 -5.80 -19.60 -7.85
C GLY A 280 -6.60 -19.77 -6.55
N THR A 281 -6.16 -20.61 -5.62
CA THR A 281 -6.77 -20.69 -4.30
C THR A 281 -6.37 -19.50 -3.43
N THR A 282 -7.33 -18.99 -2.64
CA THR A 282 -7.11 -17.97 -1.62
C THR A 282 -7.57 -18.51 -0.27
N ILE A 283 -6.73 -18.40 0.75
CA ILE A 283 -7.05 -18.72 2.14
C ILE A 283 -7.10 -17.41 2.92
N THR A 284 -8.29 -17.05 3.41
CA THR A 284 -8.46 -15.89 4.29
C THR A 284 -8.45 -16.35 5.74
N LEU A 285 -7.58 -15.75 6.54
CA LEU A 285 -7.51 -15.98 7.99
C LEU A 285 -8.03 -14.75 8.73
N SER A 286 -8.89 -15.01 9.71
CA SER A 286 -9.52 -13.98 10.53
C SER A 286 -9.06 -14.10 11.99
N PRO A 287 -9.06 -12.99 12.76
CA PRO A 287 -8.86 -13.04 14.20
C PRO A 287 -9.81 -14.04 14.88
N ASN A 288 -9.31 -14.78 15.87
CA ASN A 288 -10.07 -15.74 16.68
C ASN A 288 -10.69 -16.94 15.95
N GLN A 289 -10.42 -17.12 14.67
CA GLN A 289 -10.80 -18.30 13.90
C GLN A 289 -9.56 -19.15 13.63
N GLY A 290 -9.68 -20.47 13.86
CA GLY A 290 -8.67 -21.42 13.43
C GLY A 290 -8.64 -21.52 11.89
N PRO A 291 -7.51 -21.91 11.28
CA PRO A 291 -7.48 -22.14 9.85
C PRO A 291 -8.45 -23.27 9.49
N THR A 292 -9.30 -23.08 8.48
CA THR A 292 -10.17 -24.12 7.92
C THR A 292 -9.43 -25.04 6.95
N THR A 293 -8.17 -24.71 6.65
CA THR A 293 -7.36 -25.38 5.63
C THR A 293 -5.92 -25.51 6.11
N THR A 294 -5.37 -26.73 5.97
CA THR A 294 -3.96 -27.01 6.19
C THR A 294 -3.34 -27.44 4.88
N ILE A 295 -2.22 -26.82 4.51
CA ILE A 295 -1.47 -27.14 3.29
C ILE A 295 -0.47 -28.26 3.57
N ASN A 296 -0.54 -29.32 2.77
CA ASN A 296 0.55 -30.29 2.69
C ASN A 296 1.66 -29.71 1.80
N LEU A 297 2.65 -29.08 2.43
CA LEU A 297 3.73 -28.39 1.72
C LEU A 297 4.54 -29.34 0.81
N GLY A 298 4.74 -30.60 1.21
CA GLY A 298 5.46 -31.59 0.41
C GLY A 298 4.70 -31.94 -0.88
N ALA A 299 3.40 -32.21 -0.77
CA ALA A 299 2.55 -32.50 -1.91
C ALA A 299 2.42 -31.29 -2.85
N TRP A 300 2.26 -30.08 -2.30
CA TRP A 300 2.23 -28.87 -3.11
C TRP A 300 3.55 -28.67 -3.87
N THR A 301 4.69 -28.82 -3.18
CA THR A 301 6.02 -28.66 -3.78
C THR A 301 6.24 -29.63 -4.94
N GLN A 302 5.79 -30.88 -4.81
CA GLN A 302 5.85 -31.88 -5.89
C GLN A 302 4.95 -31.55 -7.07
N SER A 303 3.87 -30.80 -6.84
CA SER A 303 2.94 -30.39 -7.88
C SER A 303 3.40 -29.15 -8.67
N VAL A 304 4.44 -28.46 -8.21
CA VAL A 304 5.05 -27.35 -8.95
C VAL A 304 6.02 -27.93 -9.99
N ASP A 305 5.54 -28.05 -11.23
CA ASP A 305 6.30 -28.50 -12.39
C ASP A 305 6.33 -27.44 -13.49
N ASP A 306 6.97 -27.74 -14.63
CA ASP A 306 7.14 -26.79 -15.74
C ASP A 306 5.81 -26.31 -16.35
N THR A 307 4.73 -27.10 -16.24
CA THR A 307 3.39 -26.78 -16.78
C THR A 307 2.44 -26.16 -15.76
N HIS A 308 2.76 -26.30 -14.48
CA HIS A 308 2.04 -25.70 -13.37
C HIS A 308 2.85 -24.57 -12.72
N SER A 309 3.76 -23.95 -13.46
CA SER A 309 4.56 -22.83 -12.97
C SER A 309 3.92 -21.47 -13.26
N ARG A 310 4.26 -20.49 -12.42
CA ARG A 310 3.93 -19.07 -12.54
C ARG A 310 5.16 -18.22 -12.24
N LEU A 311 5.12 -16.96 -12.63
CA LEU A 311 6.19 -16.01 -12.35
C LEU A 311 6.41 -15.85 -10.82
N VAL A 312 7.62 -16.17 -10.35
CA VAL A 312 8.00 -16.08 -8.93
C VAL A 312 9.23 -15.21 -8.68
N ASP A 313 9.95 -14.82 -9.73
CA ASP A 313 11.07 -13.88 -9.62
C ASP A 313 11.35 -13.20 -10.96
N VAL A 314 11.86 -11.97 -10.90
CA VAL A 314 12.30 -11.17 -12.04
C VAL A 314 13.68 -10.62 -11.75
N ASP A 315 14.63 -10.79 -12.68
CA ASP A 315 15.92 -10.13 -12.58
C ASP A 315 15.85 -8.74 -13.24
N TRP A 316 15.81 -7.70 -12.41
CA TRP A 316 15.68 -6.33 -12.88
C TRP A 316 16.93 -5.82 -13.62
N ASN A 317 18.08 -6.48 -13.50
CA ASN A 317 19.27 -6.16 -14.31
C ASN A 317 19.17 -6.67 -15.75
N ALA A 318 18.20 -7.54 -16.03
CA ALA A 318 17.88 -8.04 -17.35
C ALA A 318 16.36 -7.91 -17.60
N THR A 319 15.82 -6.76 -17.20
CA THR A 319 14.46 -6.31 -17.50
C THR A 319 14.58 -4.86 -17.93
N TYR A 320 13.92 -4.50 -19.01
CA TYR A 320 14.13 -3.20 -19.66
C TYR A 320 12.83 -2.40 -19.64
N PRO A 321 12.88 -1.06 -19.44
CA PRO A 321 11.74 -0.22 -19.74
C PRO A 321 11.31 -0.43 -21.19
N ILE A 322 10.01 -0.52 -21.46
CA ILE A 322 9.48 -0.91 -22.77
C ILE A 322 9.92 0.03 -23.90
N TYR A 323 10.07 1.32 -23.59
CA TYR A 323 10.54 2.33 -24.55
C TYR A 323 12.01 2.13 -24.95
N ASP A 324 12.82 1.40 -24.19
CA ASP A 324 14.21 1.14 -24.57
C ASP A 324 14.35 0.16 -25.73
N LEU A 325 13.30 -0.61 -26.03
CA LEU A 325 13.27 -1.54 -27.15
C LEU A 325 12.70 -0.90 -28.43
N VAL A 326 12.23 0.35 -28.39
CA VAL A 326 11.67 1.06 -29.55
C VAL A 326 12.76 1.84 -30.28
N SER A 327 13.03 1.50 -31.54
CA SER A 327 14.08 2.15 -32.34
C SER A 327 13.69 3.51 -32.92
N ASP A 328 12.40 3.74 -33.20
CA ASP A 328 11.92 5.04 -33.69
C ASP A 328 12.10 6.12 -32.60
N PRO A 329 12.89 7.18 -32.84
CA PRO A 329 13.21 8.16 -31.80
C PRO A 329 11.98 8.92 -31.28
N ALA A 330 11.03 9.26 -32.14
CA ALA A 330 9.85 10.02 -31.76
C ALA A 330 8.91 9.18 -30.91
N LYS A 331 8.67 7.92 -31.32
CA LYS A 331 7.86 6.98 -30.56
C LYS A 331 8.50 6.58 -29.25
N LYS A 332 9.82 6.41 -29.21
CA LYS A 332 10.57 6.14 -27.97
C LYS A 332 10.35 7.25 -26.95
N VAL A 333 10.49 8.51 -27.35
CA VAL A 333 10.27 9.66 -26.45
C VAL A 333 8.82 9.74 -25.99
N ALA A 334 7.86 9.58 -26.91
CA ALA A 334 6.44 9.60 -26.56
C ALA A 334 6.08 8.47 -25.56
N LEU A 335 6.57 7.25 -25.80
CA LEU A 335 6.34 6.10 -24.94
C LEU A 335 7.01 6.26 -23.58
N LYS A 336 8.23 6.83 -23.53
CA LYS A 336 8.89 7.15 -22.27
C LYS A 336 8.04 8.10 -21.42
N ASN A 337 7.57 9.20 -21.99
CA ASN A 337 6.73 10.16 -21.27
C ASN A 337 5.41 9.53 -20.80
N ALA A 338 4.79 8.68 -21.63
CA ALA A 338 3.58 7.95 -21.24
C ALA A 338 3.84 6.97 -20.09
N VAL A 339 4.96 6.25 -20.09
CA VAL A 339 5.32 5.34 -18.99
C VAL A 339 5.56 6.13 -17.69
N GLU A 340 6.30 7.24 -17.75
CA GLU A 340 6.55 8.10 -16.57
C GLU A 340 5.24 8.65 -16.00
N LYS A 341 4.40 9.24 -16.85
CA LYS A 341 3.06 9.74 -16.47
C LYS A 341 2.18 8.64 -15.89
N TYR A 342 2.16 7.46 -16.52
CA TYR A 342 1.38 6.32 -16.05
C TYR A 342 1.83 5.93 -14.64
N ILE A 343 3.13 5.70 -14.42
CA ILE A 343 3.66 5.31 -13.10
C ILE A 343 3.36 6.37 -12.03
N ASP A 344 3.51 7.65 -12.35
CA ASP A 344 3.24 8.74 -11.42
C ASP A 344 1.76 8.79 -10.99
N SER A 345 0.84 8.39 -11.86
CA SER A 345 -0.60 8.33 -11.54
C SER A 345 -0.97 7.25 -10.51
N PHE A 346 -0.09 6.28 -10.27
CA PHE A 346 -0.26 5.23 -9.25
C PHE A 346 0.48 5.52 -7.94
N LYS A 347 1.01 6.74 -7.77
CA LYS A 347 1.63 7.17 -6.52
C LYS A 347 0.61 7.15 -5.38
N LEU A 348 0.96 6.50 -4.28
CA LEU A 348 0.12 6.49 -3.09
C LEU A 348 0.34 7.76 -2.26
N GLU A 349 -0.75 8.38 -1.84
CA GLU A 349 -0.76 9.47 -0.87
C GLU A 349 -1.15 8.93 0.50
N ILE A 350 -0.16 8.72 1.38
CA ILE A 350 -0.38 8.15 2.70
C ILE A 350 -1.08 9.16 3.60
N LEU A 351 -2.27 8.80 4.08
CA LEU A 351 -2.94 9.53 5.14
C LEU A 351 -2.24 9.26 6.47
N GLU A 352 -1.54 10.26 6.99
CA GLU A 352 -0.90 10.18 8.30
C GLU A 352 -1.93 10.34 9.43
N LEU A 353 -2.04 9.31 10.25
CA LEU A 353 -2.97 9.21 11.37
C LEU A 353 -2.23 9.10 12.71
N LEU A 354 -2.74 9.81 13.71
CA LEU A 354 -2.30 9.76 15.11
C LEU A 354 -3.34 9.00 15.93
N PRO A 355 -2.96 7.93 16.65
CA PRO A 355 -3.85 7.32 17.64
C PRO A 355 -4.16 8.31 18.75
N LEU A 356 -5.40 8.34 19.25
CA LEU A 356 -5.79 9.07 20.45
C LEU A 356 -5.93 8.09 21.62
N TYR A 357 -4.85 7.89 22.35
CA TYR A 357 -4.81 7.02 23.52
C TYR A 357 -5.61 7.64 24.66
N ASN A 358 -6.41 6.83 25.36
CA ASN A 358 -7.13 7.20 26.58
C ASN A 358 -6.45 6.59 27.80
N TYR A 359 -6.24 7.40 28.82
CA TYR A 359 -5.73 7.02 30.13
C TYR A 359 -6.71 7.48 31.19
N TYR A 360 -6.98 6.65 32.20
CA TYR A 360 -7.94 6.97 33.25
C TYR A 360 -7.29 7.00 34.62
N SER A 361 -7.51 8.07 35.38
CA SER A 361 -7.07 8.18 36.76
C SER A 361 -8.19 7.78 37.71
N SER A 362 -8.02 6.69 38.46
CA SER A 362 -8.94 6.36 39.56
C SER A 362 -8.86 7.35 40.73
N LYS A 363 -7.72 8.04 40.89
CA LYS A 363 -7.48 9.06 41.91
C LYS A 363 -8.22 10.36 41.61
N HIS A 364 -8.16 10.81 40.36
CA HIS A 364 -8.77 12.08 39.92
C HIS A 364 -10.15 11.90 39.29
N ILE A 365 -10.56 10.66 38.98
CA ILE A 365 -11.81 10.30 38.31
C ILE A 365 -11.95 11.10 36.99
N ASN A 366 -10.90 11.04 36.17
CA ASN A 366 -10.79 11.78 34.93
C ASN A 366 -10.15 10.94 33.82
N SER A 367 -10.33 11.40 32.57
CA SER A 367 -9.67 10.82 31.40
C SER A 367 -8.68 11.81 30.80
N SER A 368 -7.49 11.29 30.48
CA SER A 368 -6.40 12.00 29.82
C SER A 368 -6.19 11.41 28.42
N TYR A 369 -5.92 12.26 27.44
CA TYR A 369 -5.82 11.88 26.03
C TYR A 369 -4.49 12.30 25.43
N PHE A 370 -3.80 11.35 24.79
CA PHE A 370 -2.48 11.57 24.20
C PHE A 370 -2.39 11.01 22.78
N THR A 371 -1.55 11.61 21.95
CA THR A 371 -1.17 11.08 20.64
C THR A 371 0.10 10.23 20.66
N GLU A 372 0.66 10.03 21.84
CA GLU A 372 1.86 9.23 22.09
C GLU A 372 1.53 8.14 23.10
N TRP A 373 2.06 6.94 22.84
CA TRP A 373 1.98 5.84 23.79
C TRP A 373 2.81 6.16 25.03
N LYS A 374 2.19 6.15 26.21
CA LYS A 374 2.86 6.42 27.51
C LYS A 374 3.14 5.15 28.33
N GLY A 375 2.93 3.97 27.74
CA GLY A 375 2.96 2.69 28.46
C GLY A 375 1.60 2.33 29.04
N THR A 376 1.50 1.18 29.71
CA THR A 376 0.25 0.71 30.33
C THR A 376 -0.13 1.50 31.58
N HIS A 377 0.84 2.17 32.20
CA HIS A 377 0.67 3.01 33.38
C HIS A 377 1.51 4.28 33.23
N PHE A 378 0.89 5.44 33.43
CA PHE A 378 1.53 6.74 33.32
C PHE A 378 1.08 7.65 34.47
N ASN A 379 2.01 7.99 35.36
CA ASN A 379 1.74 8.72 36.61
C ASN A 379 0.71 8.01 37.51
N THR A 380 -0.54 8.46 37.50
CA THR A 380 -1.66 7.87 38.25
C THR A 380 -2.70 7.24 37.35
N ASP A 381 -2.44 7.22 36.05
CA ASP A 381 -3.44 6.98 35.04
C ASP A 381 -3.12 5.66 34.33
N ASP A 382 -4.13 4.82 34.18
CA ASP A 382 -4.01 3.51 33.56
C ASP A 382 -4.56 3.55 32.13
N TYR A 383 -3.85 2.92 31.21
CA TYR A 383 -4.24 2.85 29.82
C TYR A 383 -5.60 2.16 29.63
N GLN A 384 -6.49 2.78 28.84
CA GLN A 384 -7.85 2.29 28.56
C GLN A 384 -8.08 1.86 27.11
N GLY A 385 -7.12 2.08 26.21
CA GLY A 385 -7.28 1.80 24.78
C GLY A 385 -7.09 3.03 23.88
N VAL A 386 -7.12 2.80 22.56
CA VAL A 386 -7.19 3.86 21.56
C VAL A 386 -8.65 4.25 21.33
N THR A 387 -8.97 5.52 21.52
CA THR A 387 -10.33 6.06 21.33
C THR A 387 -10.67 6.17 19.86
N CYS A 388 -9.76 6.73 19.07
CA CYS A 388 -9.91 6.98 17.63
C CYS A 388 -8.54 7.33 17.01
N TYR A 389 -8.53 7.61 15.72
CA TYR A 389 -7.41 8.17 14.99
C TYR A 389 -7.73 9.57 14.46
N LEU A 390 -6.79 10.50 14.64
CA LEU A 390 -6.83 11.88 14.17
C LEU A 390 -5.94 12.03 12.94
N CYS A 391 -6.24 12.95 12.04
CA CYS A 391 -5.28 13.32 10.99
C CYS A 391 -4.08 14.04 11.64
N ALA A 392 -2.86 13.67 11.26
CA ALA A 392 -1.64 14.27 11.82
C ALA A 392 -1.41 15.71 11.34
N SER A 393 -1.87 16.01 10.12
CA SER A 393 -1.78 17.32 9.48
C SER A 393 -3.15 17.76 8.96
N GLN A 394 -3.25 19.05 8.62
CA GLN A 394 -4.47 19.59 8.03
C GLN A 394 -4.63 19.03 6.61
N VAL A 395 -5.78 18.39 6.38
CA VAL A 395 -6.23 17.91 5.07
C VAL A 395 -7.55 18.59 4.73
N GLU A 396 -7.96 18.55 3.47
CA GLU A 396 -9.20 19.20 3.04
C GLU A 396 -10.39 18.70 3.88
N GLY A 397 -11.23 19.64 4.35
CA GLY A 397 -12.40 19.33 5.18
C GLY A 397 -12.12 19.13 6.68
N THR A 398 -10.86 19.10 7.12
CA THR A 398 -10.53 18.98 8.56
C THR A 398 -10.32 20.34 9.24
N VAL A 399 -10.50 20.32 10.57
CA VAL A 399 -10.18 21.42 11.48
C VAL A 399 -9.30 20.94 12.63
N PRO A 400 -8.53 21.85 13.25
CA PRO A 400 -7.75 21.51 14.43
C PRO A 400 -8.64 21.03 15.58
N LEU A 401 -8.18 19.99 16.27
CA LEU A 401 -8.67 19.58 17.58
C LEU A 401 -7.73 20.16 18.63
N TYR A 402 -8.22 21.19 19.33
CA TYR A 402 -7.47 21.92 20.34
C TYR A 402 -7.56 21.24 21.70
N GLU A 403 -6.42 21.11 22.36
CA GLU A 403 -6.28 20.64 23.73
C GLU A 403 -6.28 21.81 24.71
N TYR A 404 -7.04 21.65 25.78
CA TYR A 404 -7.11 22.58 26.89
C TYR A 404 -6.95 21.82 28.21
N TYR A 405 -6.31 22.44 29.18
CA TYR A 405 -6.10 21.86 30.50
C TYR A 405 -6.53 22.82 31.61
N SER A 406 -7.24 22.31 32.61
CA SER A 406 -7.58 23.04 33.82
C SER A 406 -6.76 22.54 35.00
N ALA A 407 -5.83 23.36 35.49
CA ALA A 407 -5.06 23.05 36.69
C ALA A 407 -5.93 23.03 37.97
N LYS A 408 -7.03 23.80 37.99
CA LYS A 408 -7.98 23.83 39.12
C LYS A 408 -8.70 22.49 39.30
N TYR A 409 -9.12 21.89 38.19
CA TYR A 409 -9.91 20.65 38.19
C TYR A 409 -9.09 19.41 37.83
N ILE A 410 -7.81 19.59 37.46
CA ILE A 410 -6.93 18.54 36.94
C ILE A 410 -7.65 17.82 35.80
N ASN A 411 -8.05 18.55 34.77
CA ASN A 411 -8.92 18.02 33.72
C ASN A 411 -8.46 18.46 32.32
N GLN A 412 -8.52 17.55 31.36
CA GLN A 412 -8.23 17.79 29.96
C GLN A 412 -9.52 17.87 29.16
N SER A 413 -9.61 18.81 28.22
CA SER A 413 -10.71 18.89 27.26
C SER A 413 -10.20 19.12 25.84
N LEU A 414 -10.87 18.49 24.89
CA LEU A 414 -10.64 18.58 23.45
C LEU A 414 -11.80 19.35 22.79
N SER A 415 -11.49 20.29 21.91
CA SER A 415 -12.49 21.11 21.21
C SER A 415 -12.09 21.32 19.75
N SER A 416 -13.04 21.20 18.82
CA SER A 416 -12.88 21.61 17.43
C SER A 416 -13.08 23.12 17.19
N VAL A 417 -13.44 23.86 18.25
CA VAL A 417 -13.63 25.31 18.24
C VAL A 417 -12.56 25.95 19.10
N TRP A 418 -11.86 26.94 18.52
CA TRP A 418 -10.87 27.75 19.24
C TRP A 418 -11.55 28.60 20.31
N ARG A 419 -11.09 28.50 21.57
CA ARG A 419 -11.61 29.24 22.73
C ARG A 419 -10.68 30.35 23.23
N GLY A 420 -9.61 30.67 22.49
CA GLY A 420 -8.54 31.56 22.97
C GLY A 420 -7.47 30.82 23.79
N ASN A 421 -6.46 31.56 24.27
CA ASN A 421 -5.37 31.01 25.09
C ASN A 421 -5.82 30.65 26.52
N GLN A 422 -6.86 31.33 27.02
CA GLN A 422 -7.47 31.10 28.32
C GLN A 422 -8.98 31.23 28.18
N SER A 423 -9.72 30.26 28.69
CA SER A 423 -11.19 30.28 28.77
C SER A 423 -11.61 29.79 30.15
N ASN A 424 -12.06 30.72 31.02
CA ASN A 424 -12.29 30.44 32.44
C ASN A 424 -11.05 29.81 33.11
N THR A 425 -11.14 28.56 33.54
CA THR A 425 -10.06 27.82 34.19
C THR A 425 -9.24 26.97 33.22
N ASP A 426 -9.60 26.95 31.94
CA ASP A 426 -8.98 26.14 30.90
C ASP A 426 -7.90 26.95 30.17
N VAL A 427 -6.68 26.41 30.12
CA VAL A 427 -5.52 26.98 29.43
C VAL A 427 -5.27 26.18 28.16
N TYR A 428 -5.14 26.85 27.02
CA TYR A 428 -4.75 26.20 25.76
C TYR A 428 -3.39 25.51 25.89
N GLN A 429 -3.28 24.28 25.40
CA GLN A 429 -2.04 23.50 25.40
C GLN A 429 -1.43 23.42 24.00
N ARG A 430 -2.18 22.84 23.05
CA ARG A 430 -1.70 22.55 21.69
C ARG A 430 -2.85 22.16 20.76
N ILE A 431 -2.54 22.01 19.47
CA ILE A 431 -3.35 21.22 18.55
C ILE A 431 -2.97 19.74 18.76
N THR A 432 -3.93 18.90 19.15
CA THR A 432 -3.74 17.46 19.32
C THR A 432 -3.68 16.72 17.99
N GLY A 433 -4.45 17.20 17.01
CA GLY A 433 -4.54 16.63 15.66
C GLY A 433 -5.64 17.34 14.88
N TYR A 434 -6.08 16.76 13.77
CA TYR A 434 -7.13 17.33 12.92
C TYR A 434 -8.28 16.33 12.72
N ILE A 435 -9.51 16.83 12.72
CA ILE A 435 -10.74 16.03 12.58
C ILE A 435 -11.65 16.63 11.52
N TYR A 436 -12.49 15.81 10.87
CA TYR A 436 -13.42 16.30 9.86
C TYR A 436 -14.61 17.04 10.49
N LYS A 437 -15.04 18.14 9.84
CA LYS A 437 -16.24 18.89 10.24
C LYS A 437 -17.55 18.15 9.93
N SER A 438 -17.55 17.38 8.85
CA SER A 438 -18.68 16.60 8.34
C SER A 438 -18.23 15.16 8.09
N GLN A 439 -19.17 14.22 8.10
CA GLN A 439 -18.85 12.82 7.86
C GLN A 439 -18.27 12.62 6.46
N VAL A 440 -17.13 11.95 6.39
CA VAL A 440 -16.53 11.44 5.15
C VAL A 440 -16.38 9.92 5.25
N LEU A 441 -16.14 9.24 4.12
CA LEU A 441 -16.00 7.78 4.07
C LEU A 441 -14.95 7.29 5.08
N GLY A 442 -15.30 6.27 5.86
CA GLY A 442 -14.45 5.68 6.90
C GLY A 442 -14.43 6.44 8.24
N THR A 443 -15.11 7.58 8.36
CA THR A 443 -15.18 8.33 9.62
C THR A 443 -16.48 8.12 10.39
N VAL A 444 -16.38 8.20 11.71
CA VAL A 444 -17.47 8.11 12.68
C VAL A 444 -17.50 9.35 13.57
N PRO A 445 -18.66 9.73 14.15
CA PRO A 445 -18.74 10.87 15.05
C PRO A 445 -17.88 10.66 16.31
N LEU A 446 -17.18 11.69 16.74
CA LEU A 446 -16.57 11.78 18.06
C LEU A 446 -17.54 12.51 19.00
N TYR A 447 -18.14 11.77 19.92
CA TYR A 447 -19.06 12.30 20.91
C TYR A 447 -18.30 12.78 22.15
N GLU A 448 -18.68 13.95 22.65
CA GLU A 448 -18.24 14.48 23.93
C GLU A 448 -19.33 14.32 24.98
N TYR A 449 -18.92 13.82 26.14
CA TYR A 449 -19.73 13.64 27.33
C TYR A 449 -19.08 14.42 28.48
N TYR A 450 -19.91 14.96 29.38
CA TYR A 450 -19.43 15.75 30.52
C TYR A 450 -20.06 15.26 31.82
N SER A 451 -19.23 15.01 32.82
CA SER A 451 -19.68 14.72 34.19
C SER A 451 -19.66 15.99 35.04
N ALA A 452 -20.83 16.53 35.41
CA ALA A 452 -20.89 17.65 36.35
C ALA A 452 -20.40 17.27 37.76
N LYS A 453 -20.58 16.00 38.15
CA LYS A 453 -20.14 15.47 39.45
C LYS A 453 -18.61 15.44 39.56
N HIS A 454 -17.94 15.04 38.48
CA HIS A 454 -16.49 14.85 38.46
C HIS A 454 -15.73 15.97 37.75
N ILE A 455 -16.44 16.89 37.09
CA ILE A 455 -15.89 17.98 36.28
C ILE A 455 -14.90 17.42 35.25
N ASN A 456 -15.36 16.40 34.51
CA ASN A 456 -14.55 15.62 33.59
C ASN A 456 -15.20 15.58 32.19
N HIS A 457 -14.37 15.69 31.14
CA HIS A 457 -14.80 15.45 29.76
C HIS A 457 -14.36 14.06 29.34
N SER A 458 -15.26 13.30 28.71
CA SER A 458 -14.95 12.01 28.10
C SER A 458 -15.37 11.97 26.64
N TYR A 459 -14.57 11.29 25.82
CA TYR A 459 -14.76 11.21 24.38
C TYR A 459 -14.96 9.75 23.95
N SER A 460 -15.89 9.53 23.03
CA SER A 460 -16.18 8.19 22.51
C SER A 460 -16.64 8.24 21.07
N VAL A 461 -16.28 7.20 20.30
CA VAL A 461 -16.83 6.96 18.96
C VAL A 461 -18.13 6.14 18.98
N GLN A 462 -18.50 5.59 20.14
CA GLN A 462 -19.75 4.89 20.35
C GLN A 462 -20.78 5.82 21.00
N TRP A 463 -21.99 5.85 20.44
CA TRP A 463 -23.10 6.59 21.05
C TRP A 463 -23.55 5.91 22.34
N LYS A 464 -23.51 6.63 23.45
CA LYS A 464 -23.87 6.13 24.79
C LYS A 464 -25.25 6.60 25.29
N GLY A 465 -26.03 7.29 24.44
CA GLY A 465 -27.27 7.95 24.85
C GLY A 465 -27.04 9.40 25.27
N LEU A 466 -28.12 10.08 25.69
CA LEU A 466 -28.06 11.44 26.23
C LEU A 466 -27.50 11.49 27.66
N HIS A 467 -27.72 10.42 28.42
CA HIS A 467 -27.25 10.25 29.78
C HIS A 467 -26.59 8.88 29.91
N PHE A 468 -25.33 8.85 30.32
CA PHE A 468 -24.55 7.64 30.51
C PHE A 468 -23.83 7.70 31.86
N ASN A 469 -24.27 6.87 32.81
CA ASN A 469 -23.81 6.93 34.20
C ASN A 469 -23.97 8.35 34.80
N THR A 470 -22.86 9.04 35.04
CA THR A 470 -22.80 10.41 35.57
C THR A 470 -22.56 11.46 34.49
N ASP A 471 -22.53 11.06 33.23
CA ASP A 471 -22.03 11.87 32.13
C ASP A 471 -23.17 12.18 31.16
N ASP A 472 -23.30 13.47 30.82
CA ASP A 472 -24.32 13.97 29.92
C ASP A 472 -23.72 14.28 28.55
N PHE A 473 -24.40 13.88 27.48
CA PHE A 473 -24.01 14.21 26.12
C PHE A 473 -23.94 15.73 25.93
N GLN A 474 -22.83 16.22 25.39
CA GLN A 474 -22.62 17.63 25.11
C GLN A 474 -22.84 17.95 23.63
N LYS A 475 -22.07 17.28 22.76
CA LYS A 475 -22.04 17.55 21.33
C LYS A 475 -21.27 16.47 20.57
N ILE A 476 -21.46 16.48 19.26
CA ILE A 476 -20.51 15.87 18.32
C ILE A 476 -19.37 16.88 18.13
N VAL A 477 -18.14 16.48 18.47
CA VAL A 477 -16.95 17.32 18.33
C VAL A 477 -16.55 17.46 16.85
N GLY A 478 -16.72 16.37 16.11
CA GLY A 478 -16.43 16.24 14.68
C GLY A 478 -16.43 14.76 14.29
N TYR A 479 -15.78 14.43 13.19
CA TYR A 479 -15.71 13.07 12.65
C TYR A 479 -14.25 12.59 12.57
N VAL A 480 -14.01 11.38 13.06
CA VAL A 480 -12.69 10.77 13.26
C VAL A 480 -12.66 9.37 12.69
N PHE A 481 -11.47 8.81 12.49
CA PHE A 481 -11.34 7.41 12.08
C PHE A 481 -11.43 6.48 13.30
N PRO A 482 -12.20 5.38 13.25
CA PRO A 482 -12.33 4.46 14.38
C PRO A 482 -11.11 3.56 14.57
N PHE A 483 -10.99 2.96 15.76
CA PHE A 483 -9.94 1.98 16.02
C PHE A 483 -10.19 0.66 15.27
N GLU A 484 -11.39 0.11 15.40
CA GLU A 484 -11.90 -1.04 14.64
C GLU A 484 -12.62 -0.56 13.38
N ASP A 485 -12.50 -1.32 12.29
CA ASP A 485 -13.12 -0.99 10.99
C ASP A 485 -14.57 -1.45 10.88
#